data_AF-A0A942NP06-F1
#
_entry.id   AF-A0A942NP06-F1
#
_cell.length_a   1.000
_cell.length_b   1.000
_cell.length_c   1.000
_cell.angle_alpha   90.00
_cell.angle_beta   90.00
_cell.angle_gamma   90.00
#
_symmetry.space_group_name_H-M   'P 1'
#
loop_
_entity.id
_entity.type
_entity.pdbx_description
1 polymer ?
#
loop_
_entity_poly.entity_id
_entity_poly.type
_entity_poly.pdbx_seq_one_letter_code
_entity_poly.pdbx_strand_id
1 'polypeptide(L)'
;MAKRREQRRHARSEHPGGEETPIRFEVFNTERLEQHAVSLARAQKVTSLKQGRKLIPRVRENALVLLEAYKSVAREVRDQHAITPAAEWLLDNFHVIEEQFSDIHADLPESYARELPKLAEGVLAGYPRVYGIAWALVAHTDSRFAPDLLSLFVNAYQGVEPLRLGELWAIPITLRVLLV
;
A
#
# COMPACT_ATOMS: atom_id res chain seq x y z
N MET A 1 -6.46 -6.32 -39.14
CA MET A 1 -7.28 -6.30 -37.91
C MET A 1 -6.53 -6.85 -36.68
N ALA A 2 -5.28 -6.43 -36.45
CA ALA A 2 -4.46 -6.93 -35.33
C ALA A 2 -4.28 -5.92 -34.17
N LYS A 3 -4.59 -4.63 -34.38
CA LYS A 3 -4.34 -3.54 -33.41
C LYS A 3 -5.31 -3.46 -32.22
N ARG A 4 -6.34 -4.31 -32.16
CA ARG A 4 -7.41 -4.22 -31.13
C ARG A 4 -7.27 -5.24 -29.99
N ARG A 5 -6.27 -6.12 -30.02
CA ARG A 5 -6.07 -7.19 -29.01
C ARG A 5 -5.00 -6.89 -27.96
N GLU A 6 -4.10 -5.92 -28.17
CA GLU A 6 -3.09 -5.53 -27.17
C GLU A 6 -3.59 -4.49 -26.15
N GLN A 7 -4.69 -3.78 -26.43
CA GLN A 7 -5.28 -2.79 -25.51
C GLN A 7 -6.11 -3.38 -24.36
N ARG A 8 -6.11 -4.71 -24.21
CA ARG A 8 -6.64 -5.40 -23.01
C ARG A 8 -5.51 -5.94 -22.12
N ARG A 9 -4.33 -5.31 -22.12
CA ARG A 9 -3.49 -5.34 -20.91
C ARG A 9 -4.34 -4.71 -19.81
N HIS A 10 -4.63 -5.47 -18.75
CA HIS A 10 -5.46 -5.04 -17.62
C HIS A 10 -5.17 -3.57 -17.31
N ALA A 11 -6.13 -2.67 -17.56
CA ALA A 11 -6.04 -1.32 -17.06
C ALA A 11 -5.88 -1.46 -15.55
N ARG A 12 -4.69 -1.14 -15.05
CA ARG A 12 -4.39 -1.19 -13.63
C ARG A 12 -5.41 -0.32 -12.92
N SER A 13 -5.94 -0.75 -11.77
CA SER A 13 -6.77 0.12 -10.96
C SER A 13 -6.01 1.43 -10.71
N GLU A 14 -6.62 2.58 -11.05
CA GLU A 14 -6.00 3.90 -10.89
C GLU A 14 -5.48 4.05 -9.45
N HIS A 15 -4.16 4.04 -9.28
CA HIS A 15 -3.52 4.26 -7.99
C HIS A 15 -3.42 5.77 -7.76
N PRO A 16 -3.75 6.27 -6.55
CA PRO A 16 -3.75 7.72 -6.27
C PRO A 16 -2.37 8.39 -6.43
N GLY A 17 -1.29 7.61 -6.43
CA GLY A 17 0.08 8.06 -6.73
C GLY A 17 0.51 7.94 -8.20
N GLY A 18 -0.39 7.65 -9.14
CA GLY A 18 -0.08 7.39 -10.55
C GLY A 18 0.32 5.92 -10.84
N GLU A 19 0.29 5.51 -12.11
CA GLU A 19 0.47 4.10 -12.50
C GLU A 19 1.91 3.57 -12.38
N GLU A 20 2.92 4.45 -12.34
CA GLU A 20 4.34 4.08 -12.47
C GLU A 20 5.29 4.73 -11.46
N THR A 21 4.85 5.73 -10.70
CA THR A 21 5.70 6.43 -9.72
C THR A 21 5.62 5.77 -8.35
N PRO A 22 6.77 5.39 -7.74
CA PRO A 22 6.81 4.95 -6.35
C PRO A 22 6.19 5.98 -5.41
N ILE A 23 5.60 5.53 -4.31
CA ILE A 23 5.11 6.40 -3.23
C ILE A 23 6.31 6.97 -2.49
N ARG A 24 6.89 8.06 -3.03
CA ARG A 24 8.11 8.67 -2.51
C ARG A 24 8.05 10.18 -2.64
N PHE A 25 8.29 10.85 -1.52
CA PHE A 25 8.40 12.29 -1.40
C PHE A 25 9.68 12.63 -0.62
N GLU A 26 9.88 13.91 -0.32
CA GLU A 26 10.98 14.35 0.52
C GLU A 26 11.00 13.56 1.85
N VAL A 27 12.14 12.94 2.17
CA VAL A 27 12.29 12.17 3.41
C VAL A 27 12.31 13.11 4.59
N PHE A 28 11.48 12.81 5.60
CA PHE A 28 11.37 13.63 6.80
C PHE A 28 12.18 13.04 7.95
N ASN A 29 12.72 13.91 8.80
CA ASN A 29 13.21 13.51 10.11
C ASN A 29 12.04 13.28 11.07
N THR A 30 12.34 12.79 12.27
CA THR A 30 11.34 12.45 13.29
C THR A 30 10.45 13.63 13.64
N GLU A 31 11.01 14.82 13.87
CA GLU A 31 10.26 16.01 14.26
C GLU A 31 9.29 16.45 13.14
N ARG A 32 9.74 16.39 11.88
CA ARG A 32 8.91 16.77 10.73
C ARG A 32 7.84 15.71 10.44
N LEU A 33 8.11 14.43 10.68
CA LEU A 33 7.09 13.38 10.62
C LEU A 33 5.99 13.60 11.66
N GLU A 34 6.35 13.97 12.89
CA GLU A 34 5.39 14.29 13.95
C GLU A 34 4.49 15.47 13.56
N GLN A 35 5.11 16.57 13.10
CA GLN A 35 4.38 17.75 12.62
C GLN A 35 3.47 17.41 11.43
N HIS A 36 3.96 16.56 10.52
CA HIS A 36 3.19 16.10 9.38
C HIS A 36 1.97 15.28 9.81
N ALA A 37 2.10 14.37 10.78
CA ALA A 37 0.98 13.62 11.33
C ALA A 37 -0.11 14.53 11.92
N VAL A 38 0.30 15.55 12.68
CA VAL A 38 -0.62 16.55 13.25
C VAL A 38 -1.33 17.34 12.15
N SER A 39 -0.59 17.79 11.13
CA SER A 39 -1.15 18.52 9.99
C SER A 39 -2.12 17.66 9.20
N LEU A 40 -1.76 16.41 8.94
CA LEU A 40 -2.57 15.42 8.23
C LEU A 40 -3.88 15.17 8.97
N ALA A 41 -3.85 15.00 10.29
CA ALA A 41 -5.05 14.77 11.09
C ALA A 41 -6.05 15.92 11.01
N ARG A 42 -5.58 17.17 10.94
CA ARG A 42 -6.46 18.34 10.76
C ARG A 42 -7.12 18.36 9.38
N ALA A 43 -6.38 17.92 8.36
CA ALA A 43 -6.78 17.95 6.96
C ALA A 43 -7.69 16.78 6.57
N GLN A 44 -7.53 15.60 7.17
CA GLN A 44 -8.29 14.40 6.80
C GLN A 44 -9.73 14.44 7.32
N LYS A 45 -10.65 14.97 6.50
CA LYS A 45 -12.08 14.86 6.77
C LYS A 45 -12.59 13.48 6.41
N VAL A 46 -13.35 12.87 7.31
CA VAL A 46 -13.99 11.56 7.08
C VAL A 46 -15.47 11.67 6.78
N THR A 47 -15.96 10.73 5.97
CA THR A 47 -17.38 10.59 5.62
C THR A 47 -17.95 9.28 6.14
N SER A 48 -19.28 9.24 6.30
CA SER A 48 -20.05 8.07 6.76
C SER A 48 -20.39 7.08 5.63
N LEU A 49 -19.87 7.29 4.42
CA LEU A 49 -20.08 6.39 3.29
C LEU A 49 -19.63 4.96 3.64
N LYS A 50 -20.58 4.02 3.60
CA LYS A 50 -20.32 2.58 3.80
C LYS A 50 -19.59 1.94 2.62
N GLN A 51 -19.71 2.52 1.44
CA GLN A 51 -19.00 2.07 0.24
C GLN A 51 -17.88 3.05 -0.09
N GLY A 52 -16.67 2.52 -0.21
CA GLY A 52 -15.47 3.27 -0.59
C GLY A 52 -14.68 2.54 -1.68
N ARG A 53 -13.50 3.05 -2.00
CA ARG A 53 -12.56 2.41 -2.93
C ARG A 53 -12.10 1.06 -2.37
N LYS A 54 -11.96 0.06 -3.24
CA LYS A 54 -11.51 -1.28 -2.88
C LYS A 54 -9.99 -1.37 -2.95
N LEU A 55 -9.35 -1.89 -1.90
CA LEU A 55 -7.90 -2.08 -1.83
C LEU A 55 -7.44 -3.38 -2.50
N ILE A 56 -8.21 -4.46 -2.33
CA ILE A 56 -7.88 -5.82 -2.80
C ILE A 56 -7.60 -5.94 -4.30
N PRO A 57 -8.33 -5.26 -5.23
CA PRO A 57 -8.03 -5.38 -6.65
C PRO A 57 -6.59 -5.01 -6.99
N ARG A 58 -6.06 -3.94 -6.39
CA ARG A 58 -4.69 -3.50 -6.63
C ARG A 58 -3.66 -4.48 -6.08
N VAL A 59 -3.89 -5.02 -4.89
CA VAL A 59 -3.02 -6.06 -4.30
C VAL A 59 -2.95 -7.29 -5.21
N ARG A 60 -4.10 -7.70 -5.78
CA ARG A 60 -4.15 -8.81 -6.74
C ARG A 60 -3.38 -8.49 -8.03
N GLU A 61 -3.49 -7.27 -8.55
CA GLU A 61 -2.70 -6.84 -9.71
C GLU A 61 -1.19 -6.88 -9.42
N ASN A 62 -0.76 -6.39 -8.24
CA ASN A 62 0.64 -6.44 -7.82
C ASN A 62 1.14 -7.90 -7.70
N ALA A 63 0.32 -8.79 -7.15
CA ALA A 63 0.62 -10.22 -7.07
C ALA A 63 0.86 -10.85 -8.46
N LEU A 64 0.03 -10.52 -9.45
CA LEU A 64 0.21 -11.03 -10.81
C LEU A 64 1.50 -10.52 -11.45
N VAL A 65 1.85 -9.26 -11.22
CA VAL A 65 3.09 -8.65 -11.73
C VAL A 65 4.32 -9.31 -11.10
N LEU A 66 4.30 -9.53 -9.79
CA LEU A 66 5.39 -10.17 -9.07
C LEU A 66 5.56 -11.64 -9.47
N LEU A 67 4.45 -12.36 -9.68
CA LEU A 67 4.48 -13.74 -10.19
C LEU A 67 5.06 -13.82 -11.60
N GLU A 68 4.73 -12.87 -12.47
CA GLU A 68 5.30 -12.84 -13.82
C GLU A 68 6.80 -12.52 -13.79
N ALA A 69 7.23 -11.57 -12.94
CA ALA A 69 8.64 -11.28 -12.71
C ALA A 69 9.39 -12.52 -12.20
N TYR A 70 8.87 -13.22 -11.19
CA TYR A 70 9.43 -14.47 -10.68
C TYR A 70 9.60 -15.52 -11.78
N LYS A 71 8.55 -15.77 -12.58
CA LYS A 71 8.60 -16.73 -13.70
C LYS A 71 9.59 -16.31 -14.78
N SER A 72 9.76 -15.02 -15.02
CA SER A 72 10.76 -14.52 -15.96
C SER A 72 12.17 -14.81 -15.45
N VAL A 73 12.49 -14.45 -14.21
CA VAL A 73 13.81 -14.69 -13.62
C VAL A 73 14.12 -16.20 -13.54
N ALA A 74 13.15 -17.03 -13.17
CA ALA A 74 13.32 -18.48 -13.10
C ALA A 74 13.60 -19.12 -14.48
N ARG A 75 13.16 -18.50 -15.58
CA ARG A 75 13.53 -18.93 -16.95
C ARG A 75 14.98 -18.59 -17.26
N GLU A 76 15.42 -17.37 -16.95
CA GLU A 76 16.82 -16.96 -17.17
C GLU A 76 17.82 -17.88 -16.46
N VAL A 77 17.52 -18.28 -15.20
CA VAL A 77 18.36 -19.23 -14.45
C VAL A 77 18.39 -20.61 -15.12
N ARG A 78 17.23 -21.09 -15.59
CA ARG A 78 17.12 -22.38 -16.27
C ARG A 78 17.94 -22.41 -17.56
N ASP A 79 17.97 -21.29 -18.27
CA ASP A 79 18.71 -21.10 -19.52
C ASP A 79 20.20 -20.75 -19.26
N GLN A 80 20.64 -20.83 -17.99
CA GLN A 80 22.02 -20.58 -17.54
C GLN A 80 22.51 -19.14 -17.79
N HIS A 81 21.59 -18.18 -17.89
CA HIS A 81 21.94 -16.77 -17.98
C HIS A 81 22.25 -16.17 -16.61
N ALA A 82 23.12 -15.17 -16.59
CA ALA A 82 23.41 -14.40 -15.38
C ALA A 82 22.20 -13.57 -14.97
N ILE A 83 21.86 -13.60 -13.68
CA ILE A 83 20.82 -12.77 -13.09
C ILE A 83 21.43 -11.73 -12.15
N THR A 84 20.68 -10.67 -11.86
CA THR A 84 21.13 -9.64 -10.90
C THR A 84 20.92 -10.12 -9.46
N PRO A 85 21.65 -9.57 -8.47
CA PRO A 85 21.42 -9.92 -7.06
C PRO A 85 19.98 -9.65 -6.59
N ALA A 86 19.32 -8.63 -7.13
CA ALA A 86 17.91 -8.35 -6.84
C ALA A 86 16.96 -9.42 -7.39
N ALA A 87 17.29 -9.99 -8.55
CA ALA A 87 16.52 -11.06 -9.16
C ALA A 87 16.71 -12.38 -8.40
N GLU A 88 17.92 -12.66 -7.92
CA GLU A 88 18.22 -13.81 -7.04
C GLU A 88 17.44 -13.70 -5.72
N TRP A 89 17.49 -12.53 -5.08
CA TRP A 89 16.71 -12.27 -3.87
C TRP A 89 15.21 -12.54 -4.08
N LEU A 90 14.65 -12.12 -5.22
CA LEU A 90 13.24 -12.38 -5.53
C LEU A 90 12.94 -13.88 -5.62
N LEU A 91 13.83 -14.68 -6.23
CA LEU A 91 13.63 -16.13 -6.32
C LEU A 91 13.65 -16.78 -4.93
N ASP A 92 14.64 -16.43 -4.11
CA ASP A 92 14.82 -17.01 -2.78
C ASP A 92 13.67 -16.65 -1.84
N ASN A 93 13.10 -15.45 -1.99
CA ASN A 93 12.12 -14.89 -1.06
C ASN A 93 10.68 -14.88 -1.60
N PHE A 94 10.41 -15.41 -2.78
CA PHE A 94 9.07 -15.33 -3.40
C PHE A 94 7.97 -15.92 -2.51
N HIS A 95 8.28 -16.99 -1.77
CA HIS A 95 7.36 -17.62 -0.82
C HIS A 95 6.86 -16.66 0.27
N VAL A 96 7.69 -15.74 0.74
CA VAL A 96 7.31 -14.71 1.74
C VAL A 96 6.31 -13.73 1.13
N ILE A 97 6.55 -13.33 -0.12
CA ILE A 97 5.65 -12.43 -0.85
C ILE A 97 4.29 -13.11 -1.08
N GLU A 98 4.29 -14.40 -1.46
CA GLU A 98 3.05 -15.18 -1.61
C GLU A 98 2.25 -15.27 -0.31
N GLU A 99 2.92 -15.49 0.82
CA GLU A 99 2.29 -15.48 2.15
C GLU A 99 1.64 -14.12 2.45
N GLN A 100 2.31 -12.99 2.14
CA GLN A 100 1.73 -11.66 2.34
C GLN A 100 0.41 -11.47 1.57
N PHE A 101 0.29 -11.99 0.35
CA PHE A 101 -0.97 -11.88 -0.40
C PHE A 101 -2.12 -12.67 0.23
N SER A 102 -1.82 -13.86 0.74
CA SER A 102 -2.79 -14.68 1.45
C SER A 102 -3.27 -13.96 2.73
N ASP A 103 -2.33 -13.45 3.52
CA ASP A 103 -2.61 -12.73 4.76
C ASP A 103 -3.42 -11.45 4.52
N ILE A 104 -3.09 -10.66 3.48
CA ILE A 104 -3.86 -9.47 3.09
C ILE A 104 -5.32 -9.82 2.82
N HIS A 105 -5.57 -10.94 2.13
CA HIS A 105 -6.93 -11.35 1.83
C HIS A 105 -7.69 -11.84 3.08
N ALA A 106 -7.00 -12.50 4.02
CA ALA A 106 -7.59 -13.02 5.25
C ALA A 106 -7.89 -11.90 6.26
N ASP A 107 -6.94 -10.98 6.46
CA ASP A 107 -6.98 -9.94 7.51
C ASP A 107 -7.75 -8.68 7.08
N LEU A 108 -8.03 -8.51 5.79
CA LEU A 108 -8.82 -7.39 5.27
C LEU A 108 -10.07 -7.87 4.50
N PRO A 109 -11.02 -8.55 5.17
CA PRO A 109 -12.26 -8.95 4.52
C PRO A 109 -13.09 -7.72 4.12
N GLU A 110 -13.89 -7.85 3.05
CA GLU A 110 -14.65 -6.71 2.51
C GLU A 110 -15.64 -6.12 3.52
N SER A 111 -16.18 -6.93 4.44
CA SER A 111 -17.03 -6.47 5.55
C SER A 111 -16.28 -5.52 6.47
N TYR A 112 -15.09 -5.91 6.93
CA TYR A 112 -14.25 -5.10 7.79
C TYR A 112 -13.80 -3.81 7.09
N ALA A 113 -13.36 -3.94 5.83
CA ALA A 113 -12.98 -2.78 5.03
C ALA A 113 -14.12 -1.76 4.88
N ARG A 114 -15.40 -2.17 4.84
CA ARG A 114 -16.56 -1.26 4.75
C ARG A 114 -16.83 -0.48 6.02
N GLU A 115 -16.42 -0.99 7.18
CA GLU A 115 -16.65 -0.34 8.49
C GLU A 115 -15.64 0.78 8.79
N LEU A 116 -14.49 0.79 8.11
CA LEU A 116 -13.46 1.81 8.28
C LEU A 116 -13.92 3.18 7.74
N PRO A 117 -13.76 4.28 8.50
CA PRO A 117 -14.07 5.63 8.03
C PRO A 117 -13.36 5.97 6.72
N LYS A 118 -14.07 6.60 5.78
CA LYS A 118 -13.53 6.95 4.46
C LYS A 118 -13.11 8.40 4.41
N LEU A 119 -12.03 8.72 3.72
CA LEU A 119 -11.65 10.09 3.42
C LEU A 119 -12.69 10.72 2.49
N ALA A 120 -13.14 11.92 2.84
CA ALA A 120 -14.20 12.63 2.13
C ALA A 120 -13.69 13.32 0.86
N GLU A 121 -12.42 13.72 0.85
CA GLU A 121 -11.83 14.60 -0.17
C GLU A 121 -10.36 14.28 -0.45
N GLY A 122 -9.80 14.96 -1.46
CA GLY A 122 -8.40 14.80 -1.89
C GLY A 122 -8.16 13.59 -2.79
N VAL A 123 -6.88 13.32 -3.09
CA VAL A 123 -6.46 12.23 -4.01
C VAL A 123 -6.80 10.84 -3.47
N LEU A 124 -6.97 10.72 -2.16
CA LEU A 124 -7.36 9.48 -1.47
C LEU A 124 -8.85 9.45 -1.12
N ALA A 125 -9.69 10.32 -1.70
CA ALA A 125 -11.13 10.31 -1.45
C ALA A 125 -11.73 8.91 -1.68
N GLY A 126 -12.55 8.46 -0.74
CA GLY A 126 -13.17 7.15 -0.72
C GLY A 126 -12.28 6.00 -0.22
N TYR A 127 -10.98 6.21 0.00
CA TYR A 127 -10.13 5.23 0.69
C TYR A 127 -10.32 5.28 2.21
N PRO A 128 -10.06 4.18 2.96
CA PRO A 128 -10.03 4.22 4.42
C PRO A 128 -9.07 5.31 4.92
N ARG A 129 -9.45 6.04 5.98
CA ARG A 129 -8.57 7.05 6.60
C ARG A 129 -7.19 6.48 6.96
N VAL A 130 -7.18 5.28 7.56
CA VAL A 130 -5.95 4.54 7.88
C VAL A 130 -5.03 4.32 6.67
N TYR A 131 -5.58 4.19 5.46
CA TYR A 131 -4.80 4.12 4.22
C TYR A 131 -4.04 5.42 3.97
N GLY A 132 -4.67 6.57 4.18
CA GLY A 132 -4.00 7.86 4.05
C GLY A 132 -2.91 8.09 5.10
N ILE A 133 -3.11 7.61 6.32
CA ILE A 133 -2.10 7.68 7.40
C ILE A 133 -0.87 6.86 7.03
N ALA A 134 -1.07 5.59 6.66
CA ALA A 134 0.03 4.71 6.28
C ALA A 134 0.73 5.18 4.99
N TRP A 135 -0.03 5.67 4.01
CA TRP A 135 0.53 6.22 2.76
C TRP A 135 1.43 7.43 3.03
N ALA A 136 1.01 8.35 3.91
CA ALA A 136 1.79 9.53 4.28
C ALA A 136 3.09 9.16 5.00
N LEU A 137 3.06 8.14 5.86
CA LEU A 137 4.26 7.63 6.50
C LEU A 137 5.23 7.04 5.45
N VAL A 138 4.76 6.12 4.61
CA VAL A 138 5.58 5.46 3.57
C VAL A 138 6.20 6.47 2.59
N ALA A 139 5.41 7.47 2.19
CA ALA A 139 5.84 8.55 1.31
C ALA A 139 7.06 9.33 1.84
N HIS A 140 7.13 9.55 3.15
CA HIS A 140 8.14 10.39 3.79
C HIS A 140 9.23 9.58 4.52
N THR A 141 9.19 8.25 4.48
CA THR A 141 10.25 7.36 5.00
C THR A 141 11.00 6.58 3.92
N ASP A 142 10.70 6.83 2.63
CA ASP A 142 11.23 6.03 1.51
C ASP A 142 10.94 4.53 1.70
N SER A 143 9.73 4.21 2.15
CA SER A 143 9.30 2.84 2.51
C SER A 143 10.09 2.16 3.64
N ARG A 144 10.98 2.88 4.35
CA ARG A 144 11.64 2.34 5.54
C ARG A 144 10.62 2.18 6.66
N PHE A 145 10.61 0.99 7.24
CA PHE A 145 9.72 0.65 8.35
C PHE A 145 10.51 0.60 9.66
N ALA A 146 10.04 1.36 10.66
CA ALA A 146 10.50 1.28 12.03
C ALA A 146 9.27 1.37 12.97
N PRO A 147 9.06 0.39 13.87
CA PRO A 147 7.90 0.38 14.78
C PRO A 147 7.79 1.65 15.64
N ASP A 148 8.92 2.21 16.08
CA ASP A 148 8.95 3.42 16.90
C ASP A 148 8.48 4.65 16.12
N LEU A 149 8.87 4.77 14.85
CA LEU A 149 8.42 5.85 13.96
C LEU A 149 6.93 5.73 13.65
N LEU A 150 6.43 4.51 13.41
CA LEU A 150 5.01 4.27 13.24
C LEU A 150 4.23 4.70 14.48
N SER A 151 4.69 4.28 15.66
CA SER A 151 4.04 4.60 16.93
C SER A 151 4.03 6.11 17.18
N LEU A 152 5.14 6.80 16.93
CA LEU A 152 5.24 8.25 17.03
C LEU A 152 4.25 8.95 16.08
N PHE A 153 4.22 8.55 14.81
CA PHE A 153 3.34 9.14 13.81
C PHE A 153 1.86 8.95 14.18
N VAL A 154 1.47 7.74 14.57
CA VAL A 154 0.10 7.40 14.95
C VAL A 154 -0.32 8.12 16.23
N ASN A 155 0.56 8.23 17.22
CA ASN A 155 0.28 8.97 18.46
C ASN A 155 0.10 10.47 18.19
N ALA A 156 0.95 11.08 17.37
CA ALA A 156 0.84 12.47 16.98
C ALA A 156 -0.45 12.76 16.20
N TYR A 157 -0.85 11.84 15.30
CA TYR A 157 -2.14 11.91 14.61
C TYR A 157 -3.31 11.86 15.61
N GLN A 158 -3.31 10.88 16.52
CA GLN A 158 -4.38 10.67 17.51
C GLN A 158 -4.52 11.82 18.52
N GLY A 159 -3.44 12.56 18.78
CA GLY A 159 -3.47 13.77 19.61
C GLY A 159 -4.37 14.87 19.04
N VAL A 160 -4.68 14.82 17.74
CA VAL A 160 -5.64 15.72 17.08
C VAL A 160 -6.98 15.05 16.86
N GLU A 161 -6.99 13.86 16.26
CA GLU A 161 -8.22 13.12 15.97
C GLU A 161 -8.08 11.64 16.36
N PRO A 162 -8.77 11.18 17.42
CA PRO A 162 -8.69 9.80 17.86
C PRO A 162 -9.11 8.80 16.78
N LEU A 163 -8.33 7.73 16.66
CA LEU A 163 -8.64 6.61 15.78
C LEU A 163 -9.56 5.64 16.51
N ARG A 164 -10.48 5.02 15.77
CA ARG A 164 -11.29 3.92 16.29
C ARG A 164 -10.42 2.69 16.50
N LEU A 165 -10.83 1.80 17.40
CA LEU A 165 -10.14 0.52 17.61
C LEU A 165 -9.96 -0.25 16.30
N GLY A 166 -11.00 -0.33 15.47
CA GLY A 166 -10.91 -0.95 14.13
C GLY A 166 -9.95 -0.23 13.17
N GLU A 167 -9.71 1.06 13.32
CA GLU A 167 -8.69 1.73 12.49
C GLU A 167 -7.27 1.36 12.94
N LEU A 168 -7.04 1.25 14.25
CA LEU A 168 -5.75 0.82 14.80
C LEU A 168 -5.42 -0.63 14.39
N TRP A 169 -6.39 -1.53 14.46
CA TRP A 169 -6.23 -2.92 13.98
C TRP A 169 -5.98 -2.99 12.46
N ALA A 170 -6.45 -2.01 11.69
CA ALA A 170 -6.24 -1.97 10.25
C ALA A 170 -4.86 -1.42 9.85
N ILE A 171 -4.08 -0.82 10.76
CA ILE A 171 -2.76 -0.25 10.42
C ILE A 171 -1.80 -1.30 9.85
N PRO A 172 -1.56 -2.47 10.48
CA PRO A 172 -0.59 -3.44 9.98
C PRO A 172 -0.95 -3.95 8.59
N ILE A 173 -2.23 -4.27 8.37
CA ILE A 173 -2.67 -4.78 7.07
C ILE A 173 -2.64 -3.71 5.98
N THR A 174 -2.90 -2.46 6.33
CA THR A 174 -2.77 -1.32 5.42
C THR A 174 -1.33 -1.10 4.98
N LEU A 175 -0.36 -1.25 5.89
CA LEU A 175 1.06 -1.18 5.54
C LEU A 175 1.46 -2.31 4.59
N ARG A 176 0.99 -3.54 4.81
CA ARG A 176 1.22 -4.64 3.86
C ARG A 176 0.65 -4.34 2.47
N VAL A 177 -0.56 -3.78 2.41
CA VAL A 177 -1.19 -3.37 1.14
C VAL A 177 -0.37 -2.31 0.40
N LEU A 178 0.30 -1.40 1.12
CA LEU A 178 1.06 -0.29 0.52
C LEU A 178 2.48 -0.67 0.10
N LEU A 179 3.09 -1.64 0.78
CA LEU A 179 4.49 -2.02 0.58
C LEU A 179 4.69 -3.16 -0.44
N VAL A 180 3.60 -3.77 -0.91
CA VAL A 180 3.59 -4.85 -1.91
C VAL A 180 3.07 -4.31 -3.24
#